data_AF-A0A2E8RR07-F1
#
_entry.id   AF-A0A2E8RR07-F1
#
_cell.length_a   1.000
_cell.length_b   1.000
_cell.length_c   1.000
_cell.angle_alpha   90.00
_cell.angle_beta   90.00
_cell.angle_gamma   90.00
#
_symmetry.space_group_name_H-M   'P 1'
#
loop_
_entity.id
_entity.type
_entity.pdbx_description
1 polymer ?
#
loop_
_entity_poly.entity_id
_entity_poly.type
_entity_poly.pdbx_seq_one_letter_code
_entity_poly.pdbx_strand_id
1 'polypeptide(L)'
;MIADLIAIVLHETIRLFEIVLLVNIILSWFVHSTPNMAVRNIYLWTSRIVDPLLDPIRRLLRPYMGGMPFDISPMVLYLFLNILGRAVR
;
A
#
# COMPACT_ATOMS: atom_id res chain seq x y z
N MET A 1 -29.01 -0.63 9.33
CA MET A 1 -28.88 -1.78 8.40
C MET A 1 -28.03 -1.46 7.17
N ILE A 2 -28.44 -0.53 6.29
CA ILE A 2 -27.65 -0.21 5.07
C ILE A 2 -26.32 0.47 5.42
N ALA A 3 -26.33 1.46 6.32
CA ALA A 3 -25.11 2.14 6.77
C ALA A 3 -24.10 1.16 7.41
N ASP A 4 -24.59 0.22 8.22
CA ASP A 4 -23.75 -0.80 8.86
C ASP A 4 -23.12 -1.73 7.82
N LEU A 5 -23.89 -2.13 6.80
CA LEU A 5 -23.37 -2.93 5.68
C LEU A 5 -22.26 -2.18 4.92
N ILE A 6 -22.44 -0.88 4.66
CA ILE A 6 -21.43 -0.05 4.00
C ILE A 6 -20.16 0.03 4.85
N ALA A 7 -20.28 0.26 6.16
CA ALA A 7 -19.15 0.32 7.07
C ALA A 7 -18.37 -1.00 7.10
N ILE A 8 -19.07 -2.13 7.14
CA ILE A 8 -18.45 -3.47 7.08
C ILE A 8 -17.68 -3.65 5.77
N VAL A 9 -18.32 -3.41 4.62
CA VAL A 9 -17.68 -3.57 3.31
C VAL A 9 -16.45 -2.68 3.17
N LEU A 10 -16.53 -1.43 3.64
CA LEU A 10 -15.42 -0.49 3.61
C LEU A 10 -14.26 -0.93 4.52
N HIS A 11 -14.57 -1.35 5.75
CA HIS A 11 -13.57 -1.84 6.69
C HIS A 11 -12.83 -3.07 6.15
N GLU A 12 -13.57 -4.04 5.62
CA GLU A 12 -12.99 -5.25 5.01
C GLU A 12 -12.13 -4.91 3.79
N THR A 13 -12.57 -3.95 2.97
CA THR A 13 -11.80 -3.48 1.80
C THR A 13 -10.49 -2.84 2.22
N ILE A 14 -10.49 -1.98 3.24
CA ILE A 14 -9.26 -1.38 3.80
C ILE A 14 -8.32 -2.47 4.30
N ARG A 15 -8.83 -3.45 5.05
CA ARG A 15 -8.01 -4.55 5.58
C ARG A 15 -7.38 -5.40 4.47
N LEU A 16 -8.14 -5.71 3.41
CA LEU A 16 -7.60 -6.42 2.24
C LEU A 16 -6.54 -5.60 1.52
N PHE A 17 -6.75 -4.30 1.37
CA PHE A 17 -5.76 -3.41 0.78
C PHE A 17 -4.46 -3.33 1.61
N GLU A 18 -4.56 -3.26 2.94
CA GLU A 18 -3.39 -3.29 3.83
C GLU A 18 -2.55 -4.58 3.64
N ILE A 19 -3.19 -5.73 3.42
CA ILE A 19 -2.49 -6.98 3.11
C ILE A 19 -1.75 -6.87 1.78
N VAL A 20 -2.40 -6.34 0.73
CA VAL A 20 -1.75 -6.14 -0.58
C VAL A 20 -0.57 -5.18 -0.48
N LEU A 21 -0.71 -4.11 0.30
CA LEU A 21 0.35 -3.16 0.59
C LEU A 21 1.52 -3.84 1.30
N LEU A 22 1.26 -4.66 2.32
CA LEU A 22 2.31 -5.39 3.03
C LEU A 22 3.05 -6.36 2.10
N VAL A 23 2.32 -7.10 1.27
CA VAL A 23 2.94 -7.98 0.26
C VAL A 23 3.81 -7.18 -0.70
N ASN A 24 3.31 -6.04 -1.19
CA ASN A 24 4.08 -5.17 -2.09
C ASN A 24 5.37 -4.67 -1.44
N ILE A 25 5.28 -4.20 -0.19
CA ILE A 25 6.45 -3.75 0.60
C ILE A 25 7.47 -4.88 0.69
N ILE A 26 7.06 -6.07 1.14
CA ILE A 26 7.95 -7.23 1.28
C ILE A 26 8.60 -7.54 -0.07
N LEU A 27 7.81 -7.66 -1.14
CA LEU A 27 8.30 -8.01 -2.48
C LEU A 27 9.23 -6.95 -3.08
N SER A 28 9.07 -5.67 -2.75
CA SER A 28 9.94 -4.59 -3.25
C SER A 28 11.41 -4.79 -2.87
N TRP A 29 11.68 -5.45 -1.74
CA TRP A 29 13.04 -5.78 -1.30
C TRP A 29 13.68 -6.91 -2.11
N PHE A 30 12.87 -7.86 -2.62
CA PHE A 30 13.38 -9.06 -3.31
C PHE A 30 13.32 -8.96 -4.83
N VAL A 31 12.41 -8.14 -5.37
CA VAL A 31 12.16 -8.09 -6.83
C VAL A 31 13.39 -7.67 -7.64
N HIS A 32 14.28 -6.88 -7.05
CA HIS A 32 15.49 -6.36 -7.70
C HIS A 32 16.62 -7.40 -7.82
N SER A 33 16.62 -8.44 -6.98
CA SER A 33 17.70 -9.45 -6.92
C SER A 33 17.27 -10.84 -7.41
N THR A 34 15.97 -11.06 -7.62
CA THR A 34 15.43 -12.38 -7.96
C THR A 34 15.31 -12.62 -9.48
N PRO A 35 15.78 -13.78 -9.98
CA PRO A 35 15.47 -14.21 -11.35
C PRO A 35 14.05 -14.81 -11.48
N ASN A 36 13.32 -15.00 -10.37
CA ASN A 36 12.03 -15.69 -10.38
C ASN A 36 10.92 -14.79 -10.96
N MET A 37 10.41 -15.19 -12.13
CA MET A 37 9.34 -14.48 -12.86
C MET A 37 8.02 -14.43 -12.08
N ALA A 38 7.71 -15.42 -11.25
CA ALA A 38 6.51 -15.39 -10.42
C ALA A 38 6.56 -14.25 -9.39
N VAL A 39 7.72 -14.06 -8.75
CA VAL A 39 7.94 -12.95 -7.79
C VAL A 39 7.79 -11.60 -8.48
N ARG A 40 8.42 -11.43 -9.65
CA ARG A 40 8.31 -10.19 -10.45
C ARG A 40 6.87 -9.92 -10.85
N ASN A 41 6.13 -10.95 -11.29
CA ASN A 41 4.73 -10.79 -11.67
C ASN A 41 3.86 -10.39 -10.48
N ILE A 42 3.98 -11.06 -9.33
CA ILE A 42 3.19 -10.72 -8.13
C ILE A 42 3.53 -9.30 -7.67
N TYR A 43 4.80 -8.90 -7.71
CA TYR A 43 5.20 -7.53 -7.41
C TYR A 43 4.54 -6.52 -8.36
N LEU A 44 4.56 -6.77 -9.68
CA LEU A 44 3.92 -5.88 -10.67
C LEU A 44 2.40 -5.79 -10.44
N TRP A 45 1.75 -6.91 -10.15
CA TRP A 45 0.32 -6.95 -9.86
C TRP A 45 -0.02 -6.16 -8.59
N THR A 46 0.71 -6.38 -7.50
CA THR A 46 0.48 -5.65 -6.25
C THR A 46 0.80 -4.16 -6.41
N SER A 47 1.87 -3.80 -7.15
CA SER A 47 2.24 -2.41 -7.41
C SER A 47 1.12 -1.66 -8.16
N ARG A 48 0.53 -2.28 -9.19
CA ARG A 48 -0.63 -1.69 -9.90
C ARG A 48 -1.83 -1.38 -9.00
N ILE A 49 -2.00 -2.11 -7.91
CA ILE A 49 -3.07 -1.89 -6.94
C ILE A 49 -2.71 -0.75 -5.98
N VAL A 50 -1.46 -0.71 -5.50
CA VAL A 50 -1.05 0.23 -4.44
C VAL A 50 -0.54 1.57 -4.96
N ASP A 51 0.06 1.60 -6.14
CA ASP A 51 0.67 2.79 -6.75
C ASP A 51 -0.31 3.95 -6.97
N PRO A 52 -1.60 3.75 -7.33
CA PRO A 52 -2.55 4.85 -7.41
C PRO A 52 -2.68 5.66 -6.10
N LEU A 53 -2.47 5.03 -4.94
CA LEU A 53 -2.47 5.70 -3.63
C LEU A 53 -1.05 6.09 -3.17
N LEU A 54 -0.03 5.28 -3.49
CA LEU A 54 1.35 5.59 -3.13
C LEU A 54 1.93 6.74 -3.94
N ASP A 55 1.63 6.87 -5.23
CA ASP A 55 2.21 7.90 -6.09
C ASP A 55 1.87 9.34 -5.67
N PRO A 56 0.64 9.67 -5.29
CA PRO A 56 0.34 10.97 -4.66
C PRO A 56 1.20 11.22 -3.42
N ILE A 57 1.36 10.21 -2.55
CA ILE A 57 2.16 10.31 -1.32
C ILE A 57 3.63 10.50 -1.67
N ARG A 58 4.17 9.71 -2.62
CA ARG A 58 5.54 9.85 -3.13
C ARG A 58 5.78 11.24 -3.71
N ARG A 59 4.84 11.76 -4.51
CA ARG A 59 4.95 13.12 -5.06
C ARG A 59 5.00 14.18 -3.98
N LEU A 60 4.24 14.00 -2.90
CA LEU A 60 4.24 14.91 -1.76
C LEU A 60 5.54 14.82 -0.95
N LEU A 61 6.08 13.61 -0.75
CA LEU A 61 7.24 13.38 0.11
C LEU A 61 8.59 13.57 -0.61
N ARG A 62 8.69 13.26 -1.91
CA ARG A 62 9.93 13.33 -2.70
C ARG A 62 10.73 14.64 -2.52
N PRO A 63 10.12 15.84 -2.50
CA PRO A 63 10.86 17.09 -2.28
C PRO A 63 11.56 17.16 -0.92
N TYR A 64 11.01 16.48 0.09
CA TYR A 64 11.51 16.51 1.47
C TYR A 64 12.45 15.35 1.80
N MET A 65 12.48 14.31 0.98
CA MET A 65 13.26 13.09 1.23
C MET A 65 14.74 13.21 0.89
N GLY A 66 15.20 14.32 0.30
CA GLY A 66 16.63 14.60 0.12
C GLY A 66 17.43 13.54 -0.65
N GLY A 67 16.77 12.78 -1.53
CA GLY A 67 17.39 11.66 -2.25
C GLY A 67 17.58 10.38 -1.44
N MET A 68 16.88 10.22 -0.31
CA MET A 68 16.90 8.97 0.45
C MET A 68 16.58 7.76 -0.44
N PRO A 69 17.37 6.68 -0.38
CA PRO A 69 17.16 5.49 -1.19
C PRO A 69 15.95 4.64 -0.74
N PHE A 70 15.43 4.89 0.46
CA PHE A 70 14.31 4.15 1.04
C PHE A 70 12.99 4.90 0.87
N ASP A 71 11.99 4.23 0.29
CA ASP A 71 10.64 4.78 0.13
C ASP A 71 9.86 4.66 1.45
N ILE A 72 9.65 5.78 2.14
CA ILE A 72 8.83 5.85 3.36
C ILE A 72 7.33 5.96 3.05
N SER A 73 6.95 6.19 1.79
CA SER A 73 5.55 6.40 1.38
C SER A 73 4.62 5.24 1.77
N PRO A 74 5.04 3.96 1.71
CA PRO A 74 4.21 2.85 2.17
C PRO A 74 3.89 2.90 3.66
N MET A 75 4.81 3.38 4.51
CA MET A 75 4.55 3.55 5.95
C MET A 75 3.52 4.66 6.19
N VAL A 76 3.62 5.76 5.45
CA VAL A 76 2.66 6.87 5.52
C VAL A 76 1.28 6.41 5.06
N LEU A 77 1.20 5.64 3.96
CA LEU A 77 -0.06 5.06 3.48
C LEU A 77 -0.66 4.09 4.51
N TYR A 78 0.17 3.20 5.08
CA TYR A 78 -0.28 2.27 6.11
C TYR A 78 -0.86 2.99 7.34
N LEU A 79 -0.18 4.04 7.83
CA LEU A 79 -0.68 4.85 8.94
C LEU A 79 -2.03 5.52 8.60
N PHE A 80 -2.14 6.10 7.40
CA PHE A 80 -3.37 6.72 6.93
C PHE A 80 -4.54 5.72 6.87
N LEU A 81 -4.31 4.53 6.31
CA LEU A 81 -5.31 3.46 6.25
C LEU A 81 -5.72 2.98 7.63
N ASN A 82 -4.78 2.86 8.58
CA ASN A 82 -5.11 2.44 9.94
C ASN A 82 -6.02 3.46 10.64
N ILE A 83 -5.75 4.76 10.47
CA ILE A 83 -6.60 5.83 11.01
C ILE A 83 -7.99 5.78 10.37
N LEU A 84 -8.06 5.63 9.04
CA LEU A 84 -9.33 5.53 8.32
C LEU A 84 -10.13 4.30 8.76
N GLY A 85 -9.48 3.14 8.89
CA GLY A 85 -10.11 1.90 9.34
C GLY A 85 -10.67 1.98 10.76
N ARG A 86 -10.05 2.77 11.65
CA ARG A 86 -10.58 3.07 12.98
C ARG A 86 -11.78 4.02 12.95
N ALA A 87 -11.81 4.98 12.03
CA ALA A 87 -12.92 5.93 11.92
C ALA A 87 -14.20 5.29 11.35
N VAL A 88 -14.06 4.20 10.60
CA VAL A 88 -15.17 3.44 9.99
C VAL A 88 -15.78 2.41 10.96
N ARG A 89 -15.10 2.13 12.08
CA ARG A 89 -15.49 1.14 13.09
C ARG A 89 -16.17 1.79 14.28
#